data_AF-T0LM56-F1
#
_entry.id   AF-T0LM56-F1
#
_cell.length_a   1.000
_cell.length_b   1.000
_cell.length_c   1.000
_cell.angle_alpha   90.00
_cell.angle_beta   90.00
_cell.angle_gamma   90.00
#
_symmetry.space_group_name_H-M   'P 1'
#
loop_
_entity.id
_entity.type
_entity.pdbx_description
1 polymer ?
#
loop_
_entity_poly.entity_id
_entity_poly.type
_entity_poly.pdbx_seq_one_letter_code
_entity_poly.pdbx_strand_id
1 'polypeptide(L)'
;MATISLEWDQSTRLFRLPVLVGIKTPHTVKMPATPSYFKAMFYLDTGSGISAVTDDEISKLGIDYNSLPTEQLAGVGGFTQGHFLTNLTFTVITNGSSETVNLPKINVMPSEISRKVETGRGMYKKKGTQSGKMICLLGIDFLETIKGVLYLDFVNKKGEIRF
;
A
#
# COMPACT_ATOMS: atom_id res chain seq x y z
N MET A 1 -4.29 11.95 23.43
CA MET A 1 -4.77 10.91 22.50
C MET A 1 -4.10 11.19 21.17
N ALA A 2 -3.25 10.29 20.68
CA ALA A 2 -2.57 10.49 19.41
C ALA A 2 -3.60 10.45 18.28
N THR A 3 -3.38 11.23 17.23
CA THR A 3 -4.28 11.22 16.06
C THR A 3 -3.46 11.36 14.79
N ILE A 4 -3.73 10.47 13.83
CA ILE A 4 -3.21 10.57 12.46
C ILE A 4 -4.29 11.24 11.63
N SER A 5 -3.97 12.37 11.03
CA SER A 5 -4.86 13.02 10.06
C SER A 5 -4.65 12.42 8.67
N LEU A 6 -5.74 12.13 8.00
CA LEU A 6 -5.75 11.62 6.63
C LEU A 6 -5.95 12.77 5.66
N GLU A 7 -5.29 12.69 4.51
CA GLU A 7 -5.48 13.63 3.42
C GLU A 7 -6.61 13.15 2.51
N TRP A 8 -7.48 14.07 2.10
CA TRP A 8 -8.45 13.78 1.05
C TRP A 8 -7.86 14.06 -0.34
N ASP A 9 -7.82 13.04 -1.18
CA ASP A 9 -7.41 13.17 -2.58
C ASP A 9 -8.62 13.47 -3.48
N GLN A 10 -8.66 14.65 -4.10
CA GLN A 10 -9.76 15.03 -4.99
C GLN A 10 -9.79 14.21 -6.29
N SER A 11 -8.65 13.71 -6.77
CA SER A 11 -8.55 13.04 -8.07
C SER A 11 -9.14 11.64 -8.02
N THR A 12 -8.87 10.91 -6.96
CA THR A 12 -9.35 9.54 -6.72
C THR A 12 -10.60 9.50 -5.84
N ARG A 13 -10.92 10.59 -5.14
CA ARG A 13 -11.99 10.67 -4.12
C ARG A 13 -11.79 9.68 -2.98
N LEU A 14 -10.54 9.52 -2.55
CA LEU A 14 -10.14 8.60 -1.49
C LEU A 14 -9.34 9.32 -0.41
N PHE A 15 -9.36 8.75 0.80
CA PHE A 15 -8.45 9.17 1.87
C PHE A 15 -7.10 8.47 1.72
N ARG A 16 -6.03 9.24 1.91
CA ARG A 16 -4.66 8.77 1.82
C ARG A 16 -3.83 9.25 3.01
N LEU A 17 -2.77 8.50 3.29
CA LEU A 17 -1.85 8.74 4.38
C LEU A 17 -0.43 8.84 3.81
N PRO A 18 0.28 9.95 4.03
CA PRO A 18 1.73 9.97 3.81
C PRO A 18 2.42 9.06 4.83
N VAL A 19 3.26 8.17 4.32
CA VAL A 19 4.04 7.22 5.14
C VAL A 19 5.51 7.26 4.75
N LEU A 20 6.39 7.19 5.74
CA LEU A 20 7.79 6.85 5.51
C LEU A 20 7.95 5.34 5.59
N VAL A 21 8.32 4.71 4.49
CA VAL A 21 8.53 3.27 4.42
C VAL A 21 10.02 3.00 4.43
N GLY A 22 10.51 2.25 5.41
CA GLY A 22 11.92 1.88 5.53
C GLY A 22 12.15 0.39 5.69
N ILE A 23 13.40 -0.05 5.58
CA ILE A 23 13.80 -1.43 5.88
C ILE A 23 14.08 -1.56 7.38
N LYS A 24 13.60 -2.64 7.99
CA LYS A 24 13.99 -3.02 9.35
C LYS A 24 15.49 -3.34 9.38
N THR A 25 16.29 -2.39 9.86
CA THR A 25 17.73 -2.57 10.02
C THR A 25 18.02 -3.20 11.39
N PRO A 26 18.76 -4.32 11.47
CA PRO A 26 19.31 -4.76 12.73
C PRO A 26 20.26 -3.69 13.28
N HIS A 27 20.26 -3.47 14.60
CA HIS A 27 21.05 -2.43 15.28
C HIS A 27 22.57 -2.43 14.98
N THR A 28 23.10 -3.45 14.29
CA THR A 28 24.53 -3.69 14.05
C THR A 28 24.99 -3.45 12.60
N VAL A 29 24.12 -3.06 11.67
CA VAL A 29 24.51 -2.94 10.24
C VAL A 29 24.72 -1.48 9.83
N LYS A 30 25.90 -1.18 9.25
CA LYS A 30 26.16 0.11 8.59
C LYS A 30 25.15 0.31 7.45
N MET A 31 24.35 1.37 7.55
CA MET A 31 23.34 1.70 6.54
C MET A 31 23.99 1.97 5.17
N PRO A 32 23.34 1.56 4.06
CA PRO A 32 23.82 1.86 2.71
C PRO A 32 23.72 3.37 2.42
N ALA A 33 24.42 3.83 1.37
CA ALA A 33 24.44 5.23 0.93
C ALA A 33 23.10 5.73 0.36
N THR A 34 22.20 4.82 0.00
CA THR A 34 20.81 5.05 -0.41
C THR A 34 19.88 5.26 0.78
N PRO A 35 18.76 5.99 0.62
CA PRO A 35 17.93 6.34 1.76
C PRO A 35 17.31 5.08 2.35
N SER A 36 17.46 4.90 3.66
CA SER A 36 16.91 3.76 4.41
C SER A 36 15.38 3.75 4.49
N TYR A 37 14.77 4.79 3.97
CA TYR A 37 13.34 4.97 3.84
C TYR A 37 13.01 5.76 2.58
N PHE A 38 11.79 5.63 2.09
CA PHE A 38 11.21 6.52 1.09
C PHE A 38 9.88 7.08 1.57
N LYS A 39 9.43 8.17 0.96
CA LYS A 39 8.10 8.75 1.16
C LYS A 39 7.14 8.11 0.18
N ALA A 40 6.07 7.50 0.67
CA ALA A 40 4.97 6.98 -0.13
C ALA A 40 3.63 7.57 0.32
N MET A 41 2.67 7.56 -0.59
CA MET A 41 1.27 7.84 -0.28
C MET A 41 0.49 6.54 -0.38
N PHE A 42 -0.14 6.15 0.72
CA PHE A 42 -1.01 4.98 0.76
C PHE A 42 -2.47 5.41 0.84
N TYR A 43 -3.33 4.79 0.05
CA TYR A 43 -4.78 4.97 0.16
C TYR A 43 -5.34 3.95 1.14
N LEU A 44 -6.29 4.38 1.97
CA LEU A 44 -6.99 3.46 2.86
C LEU A 44 -7.96 2.60 2.07
N ASP A 45 -7.84 1.29 2.23
CA ASP A 45 -8.74 0.30 1.65
C ASP A 45 -9.22 -0.65 2.74
N THR A 46 -10.44 -0.45 3.21
CA THR A 46 -11.10 -1.33 4.18
C THR A 46 -11.66 -2.61 3.56
N GLY A 47 -11.59 -2.77 2.23
CA GLY A 47 -11.98 -3.99 1.54
C GLY A 47 -10.85 -5.03 1.47
N SER A 48 -9.59 -4.59 1.61
CA SER A 48 -8.42 -5.45 1.54
C SER A 48 -7.93 -5.85 2.93
N GLY A 49 -7.78 -7.15 3.15
CA GLY A 49 -7.23 -7.68 4.41
C GLY A 49 -5.73 -7.47 4.57
N ILE A 50 -4.99 -7.19 3.49
CA ILE A 50 -3.55 -7.00 3.49
C ILE A 50 -3.17 -5.68 2.82
N SER A 51 -2.22 -4.97 3.42
CA SER A 51 -1.62 -3.78 2.82
C SER A 51 -0.79 -4.15 1.58
N ALA A 52 -0.67 -3.22 0.63
CA ALA A 52 0.06 -3.42 -0.62
C ALA A 52 0.88 -2.20 -1.02
N VAL A 53 2.06 -2.44 -1.60
CA VAL A 53 2.97 -1.43 -2.13
C VAL A 53 3.35 -1.80 -3.57
N THR A 54 3.65 -0.80 -4.41
CA THR A 54 4.10 -1.07 -5.78
C THR A 54 5.58 -1.42 -5.84
N ASP A 55 5.97 -2.19 -6.85
CA ASP A 55 7.37 -2.49 -7.21
C ASP A 55 8.20 -1.22 -7.46
N ASP A 56 7.64 -0.21 -8.12
CA ASP A 56 8.28 1.09 -8.30
C ASP A 56 8.69 1.73 -6.95
N GLU A 57 7.83 1.65 -5.94
CA GLU A 57 8.09 2.23 -4.63
C GLU A 57 9.16 1.44 -3.86
N ILE A 58 9.11 0.11 -3.86
CA ILE A 58 10.13 -0.71 -3.17
C ILE A 58 11.50 -0.68 -3.88
N SER A 59 11.55 -0.43 -5.19
CA SER A 59 12.81 -0.30 -5.93
C SER A 59 13.67 0.86 -5.40
N LYS A 60 13.04 1.89 -4.80
CA LYS A 60 13.71 3.02 -4.16
C LYS A 60 14.50 2.61 -2.92
N LEU A 61 14.19 1.47 -2.32
CA LEU A 61 14.95 0.83 -1.24
C LEU A 61 16.05 -0.11 -1.75
N GLY A 62 16.24 -0.22 -3.07
CA GLY A 62 17.18 -1.16 -3.68
C GLY A 62 16.72 -2.62 -3.63
N ILE A 63 15.43 -2.86 -3.45
CA ILE A 63 14.84 -4.21 -3.41
C ILE A 63 14.36 -4.58 -4.81
N ASP A 64 14.87 -5.68 -5.38
CA ASP A 64 14.40 -6.21 -6.65
C ASP A 64 13.12 -7.02 -6.45
N TYR A 65 12.04 -6.63 -7.15
CA TYR A 65 10.75 -7.32 -7.15
C TYR A 65 10.86 -8.82 -7.44
N ASN A 66 11.68 -9.19 -8.43
CA ASN A 66 11.80 -10.58 -8.87
C ASN A 66 12.55 -11.47 -7.85
N SER A 67 13.26 -10.84 -6.91
CA SER A 67 13.96 -11.55 -5.83
C SER A 67 13.06 -11.89 -4.63
N LEU A 68 11.82 -11.37 -4.62
CA LEU A 68 10.92 -11.51 -3.49
C LEU A 68 10.28 -12.89 -3.42
N PRO A 69 10.07 -13.43 -2.20
CA PRO A 69 9.35 -14.68 -2.03
C PRO A 69 7.92 -14.55 -2.55
N THR A 70 7.47 -15.59 -3.26
CA THR A 70 6.11 -15.70 -3.75
C THR A 70 5.27 -16.57 -2.83
N GLU A 71 4.04 -16.17 -2.54
CA GLU A 71 3.07 -17.00 -1.84
C GLU A 71 1.71 -16.98 -2.55
N GLN A 72 0.90 -18.02 -2.34
CA GLN A 72 -0.47 -18.07 -2.86
C GLN A 72 -1.41 -17.28 -1.95
N LEU A 73 -2.20 -16.39 -2.55
CA LEU A 73 -3.32 -15.70 -1.94
C LEU A 73 -4.61 -16.36 -2.40
N ALA A 74 -5.52 -16.60 -1.45
CA ALA A 74 -6.91 -16.90 -1.78
C ALA A 74 -7.63 -15.56 -2.06
N GLY A 75 -8.12 -15.38 -3.29
CA GLY A 75 -8.90 -14.23 -3.69
C GLY A 75 -10.28 -14.63 -4.23
N VAL A 76 -11.15 -13.63 -4.42
CA VAL A 76 -12.43 -13.83 -5.11
C VAL A 76 -12.14 -14.21 -6.56
N GLY A 77 -12.31 -15.49 -6.90
CA GLY A 77 -12.00 -16.05 -8.22
C GLY A 77 -10.87 -17.08 -8.26
N GLY A 78 -10.25 -17.44 -7.12
CA GLY A 78 -9.28 -18.52 -7.02
C GLY A 78 -7.98 -18.11 -6.34
N PHE A 79 -6.94 -18.94 -6.52
CA PHE A 79 -5.61 -18.67 -5.97
C PHE A 79 -4.78 -17.84 -6.94
N THR A 80 -4.17 -16.75 -6.45
CA THR A 80 -3.21 -15.93 -7.19
C THR A 80 -1.85 -15.97 -6.48
N GLN A 81 -0.76 -15.99 -7.23
CA GLN A 81 0.58 -15.81 -6.63
C GLN A 81 0.85 -14.31 -6.47
N GLY A 82 1.32 -13.92 -5.29
CA GLY A 82 1.80 -12.56 -4.99
C GLY A 82 3.22 -12.60 -4.42
N HIS A 83 3.95 -11.50 -4.57
CA HIS A 83 5.27 -11.32 -3.95
C HIS A 83 5.10 -10.58 -2.62
N PHE A 84 5.90 -10.92 -1.60
CA PHE A 84 5.72 -10.37 -0.26
C PHE A 84 7.00 -9.86 0.39
N LEU A 85 6.84 -8.86 1.25
CA LEU A 85 7.88 -8.31 2.11
C LEU A 85 7.43 -8.34 3.58
N THR A 86 8.35 -8.69 4.48
CA THR A 86 8.09 -8.79 5.94
C THR A 86 9.02 -7.91 6.78
N ASN A 87 10.01 -7.29 6.15
CA ASN A 87 11.07 -6.52 6.81
C ASN A 87 10.94 -5.01 6.56
N LEU A 88 9.72 -4.47 6.57
CA LEU A 88 9.47 -3.05 6.40
C LEU A 88 8.94 -2.40 7.68
N THR A 89 9.28 -1.12 7.85
CA THR A 89 8.80 -0.26 8.93
C THR A 89 8.04 0.92 8.33
N PHE A 90 6.88 1.24 8.89
CA PHE A 90 6.00 2.31 8.44
C PHE A 90 5.99 3.39 9.51
N THR A 91 6.57 4.56 9.23
CA THR A 91 6.51 5.70 10.14
C THR A 91 5.47 6.69 9.66
N VAL A 92 4.51 6.97 10.54
CA VAL A 92 3.38 7.89 10.31
C VAL A 92 3.47 9.07 11.27
N ILE A 93 3.06 10.24 10.80
CA ILE A 93 3.08 11.48 11.60
C ILE A 93 1.75 11.62 12.32
N THR A 94 1.79 11.87 13.62
CA THR A 94 0.62 12.18 14.44
C THR A 94 0.62 13.66 14.84
N ASN A 95 -0.46 14.11 15.48
CA ASN A 95 -0.61 15.47 16.02
C ASN A 95 0.43 15.87 17.09
N GLY A 96 1.26 14.96 17.60
CA GLY A 96 2.27 15.27 18.62
C GLY A 96 3.58 14.49 18.53
N SER A 97 3.70 13.51 17.62
CA SER A 97 4.87 12.64 17.49
C SER A 97 4.92 11.97 16.11
N SER A 98 5.85 11.04 15.94
CA SER A 98 5.81 10.04 14.88
C SER A 98 5.64 8.65 15.49
N GLU A 99 4.75 7.84 14.93
CA GLU A 99 4.55 6.45 15.34
C GLU A 99 5.19 5.53 14.29
N THR A 100 5.98 4.56 14.74
CA THR A 100 6.56 3.54 13.85
C THR A 100 5.84 2.22 14.03
N VAL A 101 5.32 1.71 12.93
CA VAL A 101 4.47 0.53 12.85
C VAL A 101 5.20 -0.54 12.07
N ASN A 102 5.24 -1.74 12.62
CA ASN A 102 5.81 -2.90 11.93
C ASN A 102 4.66 -3.75 11.40
N LEU A 103 4.43 -3.69 10.09
CA LEU A 103 3.51 -4.60 9.45
C LEU A 103 4.19 -5.97 9.33
N PRO A 104 3.53 -7.07 9.73
CA PRO A 104 4.13 -8.40 9.67
C PRO A 104 4.42 -8.81 8.22
N LYS A 105 3.61 -8.35 7.27
CA LYS A 105 3.66 -8.72 5.86
C LYS A 105 2.98 -7.65 5.01
N ILE A 106 3.54 -7.36 3.84
CA ILE A 106 2.94 -6.50 2.82
C ILE A 106 3.02 -7.18 1.46
N ASN A 107 1.97 -7.04 0.66
CA ASN A 107 1.98 -7.48 -0.72
C ASN A 107 2.74 -6.49 -1.60
N VAL A 108 3.57 -6.99 -2.52
CA VAL A 108 4.22 -6.17 -3.53
C VAL A 108 3.58 -6.46 -4.87
N MET A 109 3.05 -5.41 -5.49
CA MET A 109 2.30 -5.49 -6.73
C MET A 109 3.04 -4.77 -7.87
N PRO A 110 2.92 -5.23 -9.12
CA PRO A 110 3.41 -4.47 -10.26
C PRO A 110 2.74 -3.09 -10.32
N SER A 111 3.53 -2.04 -10.56
CA SER A 111 3.09 -0.65 -10.68
C SER A 111 2.15 -0.47 -11.86
N GLU A 112 2.32 -1.28 -12.91
CA GLU A 112 1.46 -1.33 -14.08
C GLU A 112 0.90 -2.74 -14.29
N ILE A 113 -0.42 -2.83 -14.43
CA ILE A 113 -1.11 -4.07 -14.80
C ILE A 113 -1.67 -3.88 -16.19
N SER A 114 -1.29 -4.76 -17.12
CA SER A 114 -1.87 -4.80 -18.46
C SER A 114 -2.73 -6.05 -18.64
N ARG A 115 -3.96 -5.88 -19.11
CA ARG A 115 -4.89 -6.98 -19.38
C ARG A 115 -5.41 -6.89 -20.81
N LYS A 116 -5.34 -8.00 -21.52
CA LYS A 116 -6.03 -8.17 -22.80
C LYS A 116 -7.54 -8.24 -22.53
N VAL A 117 -8.29 -7.35 -23.14
CA VAL A 117 -9.76 -7.28 -23.03
C VAL A 117 -10.39 -7.34 -24.40
N GLU A 118 -11.54 -8.01 -24.44
CA GLU A 118 -12.38 -8.09 -25.62
C GLU A 118 -13.73 -7.49 -25.28
N THR A 119 -14.05 -6.34 -25.87
CA THR A 119 -15.31 -5.64 -25.64
C THR A 119 -16.23 -5.84 -26.83
N GLY A 120 -17.47 -6.28 -26.58
CA GLY A 120 -18.48 -6.50 -27.62
C GLY A 120 -19.63 -5.48 -27.57
N ARG A 121 -20.12 -5.06 -28.74
CA ARG A 121 -21.43 -4.43 -28.91
C ARG A 121 -22.12 -5.05 -30.14
N GLY A 122 -23.22 -5.77 -29.93
CA GLY A 122 -23.89 -6.53 -31.00
C GLY A 122 -22.98 -7.62 -31.57
N MET A 123 -22.88 -7.72 -32.90
CA MET A 123 -22.01 -8.70 -33.58
C MET A 123 -20.53 -8.28 -33.66
N TYR A 124 -20.18 -7.06 -33.24
CA TYR A 124 -18.81 -6.56 -33.32
C TYR A 124 -18.06 -6.78 -32.01
N LYS A 125 -16.89 -7.42 -32.10
CA LYS A 125 -15.94 -7.58 -30.99
C LYS A 125 -14.65 -6.83 -31.30
N LYS A 126 -14.25 -5.92 -30.41
CA LYS A 126 -12.97 -5.20 -30.49
C LYS A 126 -12.02 -5.76 -29.44
N LYS A 127 -10.85 -6.22 -29.89
CA LYS A 127 -9.74 -6.62 -29.03
C LYS A 127 -8.87 -5.41 -28.72
N GLY A 128 -8.43 -5.29 -27.47
CA GLY A 128 -7.52 -4.25 -27.02
C GLY A 128 -6.78 -4.65 -25.75
N THR A 129 -5.87 -3.78 -25.33
CA THR A 129 -5.17 -3.90 -24.06
C THR A 129 -5.62 -2.75 -23.17
N GLN A 130 -6.09 -3.05 -21.97
CA GLN A 130 -6.26 -2.05 -20.93
C GLN A 130 -5.06 -2.10 -20.00
N SER A 131 -4.41 -0.96 -19.80
CA SER A 131 -3.36 -0.77 -18.81
C SER A 131 -3.93 0.03 -17.64
N GLY A 132 -3.71 -0.45 -16.42
CA GLY A 132 -4.00 0.25 -15.18
C GLY A 132 -2.71 0.54 -14.43
N LYS A 133 -2.68 1.67 -13.71
CA LYS A 133 -1.65 1.95 -12.71
C LYS A 133 -2.15 1.54 -11.34
N MET A 134 -1.32 0.83 -10.60
CA MET A 134 -1.61 0.44 -9.22
C MET A 134 -1.23 1.57 -8.27
N ILE A 135 -1.97 1.66 -7.17
CA ILE A 135 -1.71 2.58 -6.07
C ILE A 135 -1.28 1.76 -4.84
N CYS A 136 -0.50 2.37 -3.94
CA CYS A 136 -0.22 1.77 -2.65
C CYS A 136 -1.48 1.78 -1.78
N LEU A 137 -1.74 0.69 -1.07
CA LEU A 137 -2.95 0.47 -0.28
C LEU A 137 -2.59 0.11 1.16
N LEU A 138 -3.25 0.76 2.12
CA LEU A 138 -3.27 0.35 3.51
C LEU A 138 -4.54 -0.46 3.76
N GLY A 139 -4.34 -1.74 4.03
CA GLY A 139 -5.39 -2.69 4.37
C GLY A 139 -5.84 -2.57 5.82
N ILE A 140 -6.77 -3.45 6.20
CA ILE A 140 -7.25 -3.57 7.58
C ILE A 140 -6.13 -3.99 8.55
N ASP A 141 -5.19 -4.82 8.10
CA ASP A 141 -4.01 -5.27 8.86
C ASP A 141 -3.24 -4.11 9.52
N PHE A 142 -3.12 -2.99 8.83
CA PHE A 142 -2.51 -1.79 9.37
C PHE A 142 -3.31 -1.21 10.53
N LEU A 143 -4.62 -1.03 10.36
CA LEU A 143 -5.50 -0.48 11.39
C LEU A 143 -5.51 -1.36 12.65
N GLU A 144 -5.53 -2.69 12.47
CA GLU A 144 -5.42 -3.66 13.55
C GLU A 144 -4.07 -3.57 14.27
N THR A 145 -2.97 -3.46 13.52
CA THR A 145 -1.62 -3.37 14.08
C THR A 145 -1.45 -2.14 14.96
N ILE A 146 -1.99 -0.99 14.52
CA ILE A 146 -1.91 0.26 15.29
C ILE A 146 -2.99 0.38 16.37
N LYS A 147 -3.91 -0.59 16.46
CA LYS A 147 -5.08 -0.58 17.36
C LYS A 147 -5.90 0.71 17.24
N GLY A 148 -5.93 1.28 16.04
CA GLY A 148 -6.53 2.58 15.78
C GLY A 148 -8.01 2.45 15.41
N VAL A 149 -8.81 3.43 15.80
CA VAL A 149 -10.19 3.57 15.35
C VAL A 149 -10.23 4.56 14.19
N LEU A 150 -10.71 4.10 13.03
CA LEU A 150 -10.84 4.89 11.81
C LEU A 150 -12.15 5.71 11.83
N TYR A 151 -12.02 7.03 11.67
CA TYR A 151 -13.14 7.96 11.53
C TYR A 151 -13.08 8.64 10.16
N LEU A 152 -14.12 8.44 9.36
CA LEU A 152 -14.24 9.04 8.03
C LEU A 152 -15.50 9.89 7.93
N ASP A 153 -15.33 11.14 7.53
CA ASP A 153 -16.39 12.06 7.16
C ASP A 153 -16.20 12.47 5.70
N PHE A 154 -16.94 11.80 4.81
CA PHE A 154 -16.89 12.04 3.37
C PHE A 154 -17.53 13.38 2.96
N VAL A 155 -18.46 13.91 3.75
CA VAL A 155 -19.12 15.19 3.46
C VAL A 155 -18.15 16.34 3.68
N ASN A 156 -17.49 16.32 4.84
CA ASN A 156 -16.52 17.35 5.22
C ASN A 156 -15.09 17.05 4.73
N LYS A 157 -14.89 15.90 4.08
CA LYS A 157 -13.58 15.43 3.57
C LYS A 157 -12.54 15.35 4.68
N LYS A 158 -12.95 14.91 5.87
CA LYS A 158 -12.09 14.74 7.04
C LYS A 158 -11.94 13.25 7.35
N GLY A 159 -10.70 12.81 7.53
CA GLY A 159 -10.39 11.46 7.93
C GLY A 159 -9.36 11.47 9.04
N GLU A 160 -9.56 10.65 10.06
CA GLU A 160 -8.65 10.55 11.21
C GLU A 160 -8.55 9.10 11.67
N ILE A 161 -7.37 8.70 12.14
CA ILE A 161 -7.20 7.47 12.92
C ILE A 161 -6.80 7.88 14.34
N ARG A 162 -7.55 7.37 15.33
CA ARG A 162 -7.36 7.71 16.74
C ARG A 162 -6.94 6.49 17.54
N PHE A 163 -6.02 6.70 18.49
CA PHE A 163 -5.46 5.69 19.39
C PHE A 163 -6.03 5.81 20.80
#